data_AF-A0A7X6FUN1-F1
#
_entry.id   AF-A0A7X6FUN1-F1
#
_cell.length_a   1.000
_cell.length_b   1.000
_cell.length_c   1.000
_cell.angle_alpha   90.00
_cell.angle_beta   90.00
_cell.angle_gamma   90.00
#
_symmetry.space_group_name_H-M   'P 1'
#
loop_
_entity.id
_entity.type
_entity.pdbx_description
1 polymer ?
#
loop_
_entity_poly.entity_id
_entity_poly.type
_entity_poly.pdbx_seq_one_letter_code
_entity_poly.pdbx_strand_id
1 'polypeptide(L)'
;MHRGPTAEGMDRKGVKSDRIEINAEIEATRRQQVMADPSIILKLITAEKSVYDERDVARTVHRYTDSYEDFQALFLRVGALENQVMIASPIFDPMTDKIIERAKYTTTEVLDTERTMIASARSLVGRDGFAVNQKSADNVVADVEKRAGFKFDPEQKVVISRLTEHAGIAVMVGYAGAGKSTVMNAVRAVYEGEGGVS
;
A
#
# COMPACT_ATOMS: atom_id res chain seq x y z
N MET A 1 -4.82 -42.39 -48.25
CA MET A 1 -3.97 -42.51 -47.05
C MET A 1 -3.38 -41.14 -46.73
N HIS A 2 -3.95 -40.45 -45.75
CA HIS A 2 -3.55 -39.10 -45.33
C HIS A 2 -2.61 -39.18 -44.12
N ARG A 3 -1.56 -38.35 -44.11
CA ARG A 3 -0.47 -38.27 -43.11
C ARG A 3 -1.00 -38.06 -41.69
N GLY A 4 -0.37 -38.71 -40.71
CA GLY A 4 -0.61 -38.46 -39.28
C GLY A 4 0.00 -37.13 -38.80
N PRO A 5 -0.66 -36.40 -37.89
CA PRO A 5 -0.09 -35.22 -37.25
C PRO A 5 0.70 -35.62 -35.99
N THR A 6 2.02 -35.41 -36.04
CA THR A 6 2.87 -35.33 -34.84
C THR A 6 3.33 -33.89 -34.73
N ALA A 7 2.52 -32.99 -34.16
CA ALA A 7 2.91 -31.58 -34.01
C ALA A 7 2.14 -30.77 -32.93
N GLU A 8 1.44 -31.37 -31.97
CA GLU A 8 0.68 -30.58 -30.97
C GLU A 8 1.17 -30.73 -29.51
N GLY A 9 2.33 -31.35 -29.30
CA GLY A 9 2.94 -31.49 -27.96
C GLY A 9 4.02 -30.46 -27.59
N MET A 10 4.48 -29.63 -28.53
CA MET A 10 5.67 -28.78 -28.35
C MET A 10 5.34 -27.33 -27.96
N ASP A 11 4.24 -26.74 -28.44
CA ASP A 11 3.92 -25.32 -28.22
C ASP A 11 3.56 -24.96 -26.77
N ARG A 12 2.85 -25.85 -26.06
CA ARG A 12 2.51 -25.62 -24.64
C ARG A 12 3.69 -25.78 -23.69
N LYS A 13 4.73 -26.52 -24.09
CA LYS A 13 5.98 -26.64 -23.32
C LYS A 13 6.89 -25.44 -23.56
N GLY A 14 6.99 -24.94 -24.81
CA GLY A 14 7.77 -23.73 -25.14
C GLY A 14 7.31 -22.50 -24.34
N VAL A 15 6.01 -22.15 -24.40
CA VAL A 15 5.48 -20.97 -23.70
C VAL A 15 5.59 -21.06 -22.16
N LYS A 16 5.55 -22.26 -21.59
CA LYS A 16 5.79 -22.46 -20.16
C LYS A 16 7.28 -22.38 -19.81
N SER A 17 8.18 -22.89 -20.65
CA SER A 17 9.64 -22.80 -20.47
C SER A 17 10.08 -21.34 -20.50
N ASP A 18 9.67 -20.60 -21.53
CA ASP A 18 10.03 -19.19 -21.72
C ASP A 18 9.56 -18.32 -20.55
N ARG A 19 8.34 -18.58 -20.02
CA ARG A 19 7.82 -17.87 -18.84
C ARG A 19 8.56 -18.22 -17.55
N ILE A 20 8.99 -19.46 -17.38
CA ILE A 20 9.78 -19.89 -16.21
C ILE A 20 11.16 -19.26 -16.25
N GLU A 21 11.80 -19.22 -17.43
CA GLU A 21 13.11 -18.62 -17.64
C GLU A 21 13.09 -17.10 -17.42
N ILE A 22 12.10 -16.38 -17.98
CA ILE A 22 11.93 -14.94 -17.75
C ILE A 22 11.66 -14.63 -16.27
N ASN A 23 10.81 -15.43 -15.60
CA ASN A 23 10.56 -15.25 -14.16
C ASN A 23 11.83 -15.48 -13.34
N ALA A 24 12.63 -16.49 -13.68
CA ALA A 24 13.89 -16.77 -13.00
C ALA A 24 14.93 -15.66 -13.19
N GLU A 25 15.01 -15.07 -14.38
CA GLU A 25 15.90 -13.94 -14.67
C GLU A 25 15.50 -12.66 -13.91
N ILE A 26 14.19 -12.37 -13.84
CA ILE A 26 13.66 -11.26 -13.05
C ILE A 26 13.96 -11.46 -11.56
N GLU A 27 13.76 -12.68 -11.05
CA GLU A 27 14.06 -13.01 -9.66
C GLU A 27 15.55 -12.92 -9.35
N ALA A 28 16.42 -13.42 -10.23
CA ALA A 28 17.86 -13.31 -10.09
C ALA A 28 18.32 -11.84 -10.07
N THR A 29 17.77 -11.02 -10.97
CA THR A 29 18.04 -9.58 -11.01
C THR A 29 17.62 -8.89 -9.71
N ARG A 30 16.43 -9.21 -9.19
CA ARG A 30 15.95 -8.67 -7.91
C ARG A 30 16.82 -9.11 -6.74
N ARG A 31 17.25 -10.37 -6.69
CA ARG A 31 18.18 -10.86 -5.67
C ARG A 31 19.50 -10.08 -5.72
N GLN A 32 20.06 -9.89 -6.91
CA GLN A 32 21.29 -9.10 -7.09
C GLN A 32 21.12 -7.66 -6.62
N GLN A 33 20.00 -7.01 -6.93
CA GLN A 33 19.69 -5.65 -6.49
C GLN A 33 19.61 -5.56 -4.96
N VAL A 34 18.91 -6.50 -4.31
CA VAL A 34 18.77 -6.56 -2.85
C VAL A 34 20.14 -6.80 -2.19
N MET A 35 20.98 -7.66 -2.77
CA MET A 35 22.34 -7.87 -2.28
C MET A 35 23.23 -6.65 -2.45
N ALA A 36 23.06 -5.87 -3.52
CA ALA A 36 23.79 -4.62 -3.70
C ALA A 36 23.31 -3.52 -2.74
N ASP A 37 22.00 -3.40 -2.54
CA ASP A 37 21.36 -2.41 -1.67
C ASP A 37 20.41 -3.07 -0.64
N PRO A 38 20.91 -3.36 0.58
CA PRO A 38 20.11 -3.92 1.67
C PRO A 38 18.94 -3.02 2.11
N SER A 39 18.96 -1.72 1.82
CA SER A 39 17.86 -0.81 2.18
C SER A 39 16.54 -1.20 1.50
N ILE A 40 16.61 -1.92 0.38
CA ILE A 40 15.44 -2.44 -0.32
C ILE A 40 14.62 -3.37 0.59
N ILE A 41 15.26 -4.14 1.48
CA ILE A 41 14.55 -5.01 2.43
C ILE A 41 13.64 -4.17 3.34
N LEU A 42 14.15 -3.07 3.90
CA LEU A 42 13.34 -2.19 4.74
C LEU A 42 12.22 -1.52 3.94
N LYS A 43 12.50 -1.05 2.71
CA LYS A 43 11.48 -0.46 1.81
C LYS A 43 10.34 -1.44 1.52
N LEU A 44 10.64 -2.72 1.29
CA LEU A 44 9.63 -3.75 1.06
C LEU A 44 8.77 -4.00 2.30
N ILE A 45 9.37 -4.01 3.49
CA ILE A 45 8.65 -4.15 4.76
C ILE A 45 7.75 -2.93 5.00
N THR A 46 8.30 -1.72 4.88
CA THR A 46 7.59 -0.47 5.17
C THR A 46 6.51 -0.12 4.15
N ALA A 47 6.52 -0.75 2.98
CA ALA A 47 5.41 -0.68 2.02
C ALA A 47 4.14 -1.39 2.54
N GLU A 48 4.28 -2.37 3.43
CA GLU A 48 3.16 -3.16 3.98
C GLU A 48 2.84 -2.80 5.44
N LYS A 49 3.84 -2.38 6.22
CA LYS A 49 3.69 -2.10 7.66
C LYS A 49 4.60 -0.95 8.14
N SER A 50 4.06 0.00 8.90
CA SER A 50 4.86 1.10 9.48
C SER A 50 5.76 0.67 10.64
N VAL A 51 5.46 -0.47 11.26
CA VAL A 51 6.18 -1.04 12.40
C VAL A 51 6.51 -2.50 12.12
N TYR A 52 7.74 -2.90 12.34
CA TYR A 52 8.23 -4.24 12.07
C TYR A 52 9.14 -4.76 13.20
N ASP A 53 9.36 -6.06 13.22
CA ASP A 53 10.32 -6.71 14.10
C ASP A 53 11.39 -7.46 13.31
N GLU A 54 12.32 -8.06 14.04
CA GLU A 54 13.39 -8.90 13.48
C GLU A 54 12.86 -10.06 12.60
N ARG A 55 11.68 -10.61 12.92
CA ARG A 55 11.10 -11.72 12.15
C ARG A 55 10.60 -11.26 10.79
N ASP A 56 10.07 -10.05 10.71
CA ASP A 56 9.70 -9.45 9.42
C ASP A 56 10.91 -9.24 8.51
N VAL A 57 12.04 -8.81 9.09
CA VAL A 57 13.32 -8.72 8.37
C VAL A 57 13.76 -10.10 7.90
N ALA A 58 13.86 -11.07 8.80
CA ALA A 58 14.28 -12.44 8.47
C ALA A 58 13.40 -13.06 7.37
N ARG A 59 12.07 -12.92 7.47
CA ARG A 59 11.12 -13.45 6.48
C ARG A 59 11.29 -12.78 5.12
N THR A 60 11.65 -11.49 5.09
CA THR A 60 11.87 -10.76 3.83
C THR A 60 13.21 -11.10 3.22
N VAL A 61 14.28 -11.12 4.01
CA VAL A 61 15.62 -11.58 3.58
C VAL A 61 15.54 -12.97 2.98
N HIS A 62 14.87 -13.91 3.64
CA HIS A 62 14.73 -15.29 3.17
C HIS A 62 14.11 -15.42 1.77
N ARG A 63 13.26 -14.47 1.34
CA ARG A 63 12.69 -14.48 -0.03
C ARG A 63 13.72 -14.13 -1.12
N TYR A 64 14.86 -13.56 -0.76
CA TYR A 64 15.88 -13.08 -1.69
C TYR A 64 17.24 -13.79 -1.52
N THR A 65 17.30 -14.84 -0.70
CA THR A 65 18.54 -15.58 -0.41
C THR A 65 18.31 -17.08 -0.56
N ASP A 66 19.24 -17.77 -1.24
CA ASP A 66 19.16 -19.21 -1.49
C ASP A 66 20.12 -20.03 -0.60
N SER A 67 21.04 -19.36 0.11
CA SER A 67 22.01 -19.99 1.01
C SER A 67 21.95 -19.39 2.42
N TYR A 68 22.48 -20.14 3.39
CA TYR A 68 22.59 -19.67 4.77
C TYR A 68 23.58 -18.51 4.88
N GLU A 69 24.67 -18.57 4.13
CA GLU A 69 25.72 -17.56 4.08
C GLU A 69 25.19 -16.24 3.54
N ASP A 70 24.44 -16.29 2.43
CA ASP A 70 23.78 -15.12 1.85
C ASP A 70 22.74 -14.53 2.79
N PHE A 71 21.94 -15.39 3.43
CA PHE A 71 20.97 -14.98 4.43
C PHE A 71 21.64 -14.21 5.57
N GLN A 72 22.69 -14.78 6.18
CA GLN A 72 23.40 -14.14 7.29
C GLN A 72 24.04 -12.82 6.86
N ALA A 73 24.71 -12.79 5.71
CA ALA A 73 25.37 -11.60 5.20
C ALA A 73 24.38 -10.46 4.95
N LEU A 74 23.26 -10.75 4.29
CA LEU A 74 22.23 -9.75 4.03
C LEU A 74 21.52 -9.31 5.30
N PHE A 75 21.14 -10.25 6.17
CA PHE A 75 20.45 -9.96 7.43
C PHE A 75 21.27 -9.04 8.34
N LEU A 76 22.57 -9.30 8.49
CA LEU A 76 23.47 -8.43 9.26
C LEU A 76 23.60 -7.03 8.64
N ARG A 77 23.71 -6.95 7.31
CA ARG A 77 23.78 -5.66 6.60
C ARG A 77 22.50 -4.85 6.73
N VAL A 78 21.33 -5.49 6.70
CA VAL A 78 20.05 -4.83 6.98
C VAL A 78 20.03 -4.32 8.42
N GLY A 79 20.42 -5.16 9.40
CA GLY A 79 20.50 -4.77 10.81
C GLY A 79 21.45 -3.60 11.10
N ALA A 80 22.45 -3.39 10.24
CA ALA A 80 23.42 -2.29 10.35
C ALA A 80 22.97 -0.99 9.67
N LEU A 81 21.80 -0.95 9.03
CA LEU A 81 21.29 0.27 8.41
C LEU A 81 20.94 1.32 9.48
N GLU A 82 21.44 2.54 9.30
CA GLU A 82 21.31 3.64 10.26
C GLU A 82 19.90 4.26 10.31
N ASN A 83 19.08 4.05 9.29
CA ASN A 83 17.74 4.63 9.20
C ASN A 83 16.68 3.87 10.01
N GLN A 84 17.07 2.84 10.78
CA GLN A 84 16.17 2.09 11.64
C GLN A 84 16.02 2.77 13.00
N VAL A 85 14.78 2.93 13.46
CA VAL A 85 14.47 3.56 14.75
C VAL A 85 13.72 2.57 15.63
N MET A 86 14.29 2.22 16.79
CA MET A 86 13.61 1.39 17.78
C MET A 86 12.53 2.21 18.50
N ILE A 87 11.29 1.77 18.43
CA ILE A 87 10.14 2.42 19.07
C ILE A 87 9.59 1.64 20.26
N ALA A 88 9.96 0.36 20.39
CA ALA A 88 9.73 -0.42 21.60
C ALA A 88 10.92 -1.35 21.84
N SER A 89 11.43 -1.34 23.06
CA SER A 89 12.47 -2.27 23.51
C SER A 89 11.91 -3.69 23.66
N PRO A 90 12.74 -4.73 23.49
CA PRO A 90 12.30 -6.09 23.74
C PRO A 90 11.97 -6.30 25.22
N ILE A 91 10.98 -7.14 25.48
CA ILE A 91 10.57 -7.53 26.83
C ILE A 91 11.06 -8.94 27.08
N PHE A 92 11.73 -9.15 28.21
CA PHE A 92 12.23 -10.45 28.65
C PHE A 92 11.47 -10.93 29.88
N ASP A 93 11.28 -12.23 29.96
CA ASP A 93 10.78 -12.90 31.15
C ASP A 93 11.82 -12.83 32.27
N PRO A 94 11.52 -12.21 33.43
CA PRO A 94 12.52 -11.99 34.47
C PRO A 94 13.09 -13.26 35.10
N MET A 95 12.38 -14.39 34.97
CA MET A 95 12.76 -15.66 35.60
C MET A 95 13.54 -16.57 34.64
N THR A 96 13.27 -16.47 33.34
CA THR A 96 13.82 -17.38 32.33
C THR A 96 14.73 -16.71 31.31
N ASP A 97 14.84 -15.37 31.33
CA ASP A 97 15.57 -14.54 30.37
C ASP A 97 15.11 -14.75 28.91
N LYS A 98 13.93 -15.33 28.73
CA LYS A 98 13.34 -15.56 27.40
C LYS A 98 12.66 -14.30 26.90
N ILE A 99 12.83 -14.01 25.62
CA ILE A 99 12.11 -12.92 24.95
C ILE A 99 10.60 -13.22 24.97
N ILE A 100 9.84 -12.35 25.63
CA ILE A 100 8.37 -12.29 25.60
C ILE A 100 7.92 -11.47 24.41
N GLU A 101 8.48 -10.26 24.25
CA GLU A 101 8.20 -9.37 23.11
C GLU A 101 9.49 -8.95 22.43
N ARG A 102 9.49 -8.95 21.10
CA ARG A 102 10.62 -8.48 20.31
C ARG A 102 10.66 -6.97 20.27
N ALA A 103 11.85 -6.43 20.05
CA ALA A 103 12.02 -5.02 19.73
C ALA A 103 11.17 -4.68 18.51
N LYS A 104 10.49 -3.53 18.56
CA LYS A 104 9.74 -2.98 17.43
C LYS A 104 10.51 -1.81 16.85
N TYR A 105 10.61 -1.82 15.53
CA TYR A 105 11.32 -0.81 14.76
C TYR A 105 10.39 -0.16 13.75
N THR A 106 10.78 1.04 13.36
CA THR A 106 10.29 1.74 12.18
C THR A 106 11.51 2.29 11.43
N THR A 107 11.30 3.11 10.39
CA THR A 107 12.40 3.83 9.75
C THR A 107 12.21 5.35 9.86
N THR A 108 13.29 6.11 9.71
CA THR A 108 13.23 7.57 9.69
C THR A 108 12.29 8.07 8.60
N GLU A 109 12.25 7.42 7.44
CA GLU A 109 11.36 7.78 6.33
C GLU A 109 9.88 7.59 6.69
N VAL A 110 9.54 6.51 7.41
CA VAL A 110 8.17 6.29 7.90
C VAL A 110 7.79 7.39 8.90
N LEU A 111 8.68 7.70 9.86
CA LEU A 111 8.43 8.77 10.83
C LEU A 111 8.28 10.14 10.18
N ASP A 112 9.08 10.45 9.16
CA ASP A 112 8.98 11.72 8.43
C ASP A 112 7.71 11.81 7.60
N THR A 113 7.29 10.69 7.01
CA THR A 113 5.99 10.59 6.32
C THR A 113 4.85 10.82 7.31
N GLU A 114 4.88 10.20 8.49
CA GLU A 114 3.88 10.39 9.55
C GLU A 114 3.85 11.83 10.05
N ARG A 115 5.00 12.43 10.33
CA ARG A 115 5.10 13.85 10.74
C ARG A 115 4.50 14.77 9.69
N THR A 116 4.82 14.54 8.42
CA THR A 116 4.29 15.32 7.29
C THR A 116 2.78 15.15 7.19
N MET A 117 2.26 13.92 7.31
CA MET A 117 0.82 13.66 7.30
C MET A 117 0.11 14.35 8.47
N ILE A 118 0.69 14.32 9.69
CA ILE A 118 0.13 15.01 10.86
C ILE A 118 0.12 16.52 10.65
N ALA A 119 1.20 17.10 10.12
CA ALA A 119 1.27 18.54 9.83
C ALA A 119 0.24 18.95 8.78
N SER A 120 0.12 18.18 7.69
CA SER A 120 -0.89 18.40 6.65
C SER A 120 -2.30 18.28 7.20
N ALA A 121 -2.61 17.25 7.97
CA ALA A 121 -3.92 17.07 8.59
C ALA A 121 -4.27 18.25 9.53
N ARG A 122 -3.32 18.72 10.35
CA ARG A 122 -3.51 19.90 11.19
C ARG A 122 -3.76 21.17 10.38
N SER A 123 -3.01 21.36 9.28
CA SER A 123 -3.23 22.50 8.39
C SER A 123 -4.60 22.44 7.70
N LEU A 124 -5.09 21.25 7.35
CA LEU A 124 -6.39 21.06 6.70
C LEU A 124 -7.57 21.30 7.66
N VAL A 125 -7.41 20.95 8.94
CA VAL A 125 -8.40 21.28 9.98
C VAL A 125 -8.50 22.78 10.23
N GLY A 126 -7.39 23.52 10.10
CA GLY A 126 -7.35 24.97 10.31
C GLY A 126 -7.69 25.83 9.09
N ARG A 127 -8.01 25.23 7.95
CA ARG A 127 -8.34 25.93 6.70
C ARG A 127 -9.82 25.79 6.39
N ASP A 128 -10.55 26.90 6.45
CA ASP A 128 -11.88 27.02 5.88
C ASP A 128 -11.77 27.44 4.40
N GLY A 129 -12.54 26.81 3.52
CA GLY A 129 -12.52 27.11 2.08
C GLY A 129 -12.74 25.92 1.15
N PHE A 130 -12.90 24.71 1.69
CA PHE A 130 -13.16 23.49 0.89
C PHE A 130 -14.64 23.21 0.63
N ALA A 131 -15.53 24.05 1.20
CA ALA A 131 -16.97 23.87 1.02
C ALA A 131 -17.37 24.16 -0.42
N VAL A 132 -18.00 23.16 -1.01
CA VAL A 132 -18.67 23.30 -2.30
C VAL A 132 -20.04 23.92 -2.09
N ASN A 133 -20.49 24.74 -3.04
CA ASN A 133 -21.88 25.18 -3.05
C ASN A 133 -22.83 23.96 -3.12
N GLN A 134 -23.68 23.78 -2.11
CA GLN A 134 -24.56 22.60 -2.01
C GLN A 134 -25.44 22.41 -3.26
N LYS A 135 -25.90 23.50 -3.89
CA LYS A 135 -26.72 23.43 -5.10
C LYS A 135 -25.92 22.93 -6.31
N SER A 136 -24.64 23.32 -6.42
CA SER A 136 -23.73 22.77 -7.42
C SER A 136 -23.45 21.29 -7.17
N ALA A 137 -23.16 20.91 -5.92
CA ALA A 137 -22.95 19.51 -5.54
C ALA A 137 -24.15 18.63 -5.89
N ASP A 138 -25.37 19.06 -5.55
CA ASP A 138 -26.59 18.32 -5.84
C ASP A 138 -26.80 18.12 -7.35
N ASN A 139 -26.49 19.14 -8.16
CA ASN A 139 -26.57 19.05 -9.62
C ASN A 139 -25.55 18.04 -10.18
N VAL A 140 -24.30 18.08 -9.70
CA VAL A 140 -23.25 17.15 -10.12
C VAL A 140 -23.60 15.72 -9.71
N VAL A 141 -24.11 15.51 -8.50
CA VAL A 141 -24.55 14.19 -8.03
C VAL A 141 -25.69 13.66 -8.90
N ALA A 142 -26.68 14.50 -9.25
CA ALA A 142 -27.76 14.11 -10.15
C ALA A 142 -27.25 13.72 -11.55
N ASP A 143 -26.24 14.42 -12.07
CA ASP A 143 -25.59 14.07 -13.34
C ASP A 143 -24.83 12.76 -13.27
N VAL A 144 -24.14 12.48 -12.16
CA VAL A 144 -23.47 11.19 -11.90
C VAL A 144 -24.50 10.05 -11.86
N GLU A 145 -25.60 10.21 -11.12
CA GLU A 145 -26.71 9.23 -11.08
C GLU A 145 -27.26 8.93 -12.48
N LYS A 146 -27.50 9.99 -13.26
CA LYS A 146 -28.02 9.88 -14.63
C LYS A 146 -27.06 9.13 -15.55
N ARG A 147 -25.76 9.42 -15.50
CA ARG A 147 -24.74 8.77 -16.34
C ARG A 147 -24.51 7.31 -15.95
N ALA A 148 -24.54 7.02 -14.65
CA ALA A 148 -24.32 5.68 -14.14
C ALA A 148 -25.57 4.78 -14.19
N GLY A 149 -26.75 5.35 -14.41
CA GLY A 149 -28.02 4.61 -14.54
C GLY A 149 -28.56 4.08 -13.21
N PHE A 150 -28.12 4.62 -12.08
CA PHE A 150 -28.61 4.25 -10.74
C PHE A 150 -28.74 5.49 -9.85
N LYS A 151 -29.46 5.38 -8.74
CA LYS A 151 -29.54 6.43 -7.72
C LYS A 151 -28.76 6.04 -6.47
N PHE A 152 -28.01 6.98 -5.91
CA PHE A 152 -27.45 6.83 -4.58
C PHE A 152 -28.57 6.69 -3.57
N ASP A 153 -28.39 5.81 -2.60
CA ASP A 153 -29.30 5.71 -1.47
C ASP A 153 -29.17 6.95 -0.56
N PRO A 154 -30.12 7.18 0.36
CA PRO A 154 -30.09 8.35 1.24
C PRO A 154 -28.82 8.45 2.10
N GLU A 155 -28.26 7.32 2.53
CA GLU A 155 -27.06 7.29 3.37
C GLU A 155 -25.83 7.71 2.55
N GLN A 156 -25.70 7.20 1.33
CA GLN A 156 -24.65 7.59 0.39
C GLN A 156 -24.71 9.09 0.05
N LYS A 157 -25.91 9.66 -0.13
CA LYS A 157 -26.07 11.11 -0.38
C LYS A 157 -25.63 11.95 0.81
N VAL A 158 -25.96 11.52 2.04
CA VAL A 158 -25.49 12.18 3.26
C VAL A 158 -23.96 12.11 3.36
N VAL A 159 -23.37 10.96 3.02
CA VAL A 159 -21.90 10.83 3.00
C VAL A 159 -21.27 11.75 1.96
N ILE A 160 -21.80 11.82 0.73
CA ILE A 160 -21.28 12.73 -0.31
C ILE A 160 -21.32 14.18 0.19
N SER A 161 -22.48 14.61 0.71
CA SER A 161 -22.64 15.97 1.26
C SER A 161 -21.60 16.27 2.34
N ARG A 162 -21.46 15.40 3.35
CA ARG A 162 -20.47 15.55 4.42
C ARG A 162 -19.02 15.56 3.93
N LEU A 163 -18.70 14.79 2.90
CA LEU A 163 -17.37 14.74 2.30
C LEU A 163 -17.05 15.99 1.45
N THR A 164 -18.06 16.78 1.08
CA THR A 164 -17.95 18.00 0.26
C THR A 164 -18.26 19.30 1.03
N GLU A 165 -18.43 19.19 2.35
CA GLU A 165 -18.61 20.31 3.27
C GLU A 165 -17.28 21.07 3.51
N HIS A 166 -17.21 21.90 4.55
CA HIS A 166 -16.09 22.80 4.84
C HIS A 166 -14.77 22.11 5.20
N ALA A 167 -14.80 20.82 5.56
CA ALA A 167 -13.65 20.14 6.13
C ALA A 167 -12.55 19.91 5.08
N GLY A 168 -11.33 20.41 5.35
CA GLY A 168 -10.16 20.11 4.53
C GLY A 168 -9.71 18.64 4.61
N ILE A 169 -10.22 17.86 5.56
CA ILE A 169 -10.02 16.42 5.65
C ILE A 169 -11.30 15.75 6.16
N ALA A 170 -11.77 14.72 5.46
CA ALA A 170 -12.94 13.94 5.84
C ALA A 170 -12.67 12.44 5.61
N VAL A 171 -13.27 11.58 6.44
CA VAL A 171 -13.05 10.13 6.41
C VAL A 171 -14.38 9.40 6.22
N MET A 172 -14.41 8.49 5.25
CA MET A 172 -15.52 7.55 5.05
C MET A 172 -15.08 6.14 5.49
N VAL A 173 -15.88 5.52 6.37
CA VAL A 173 -15.70 4.13 6.79
C VAL A 173 -16.88 3.31 6.28
N GLY A 174 -16.64 2.10 5.78
CA GLY A 174 -17.71 1.21 5.37
C GLY A 174 -17.21 -0.20 5.05
N TYR A 175 -18.10 -1.18 5.11
CA TYR A 175 -17.79 -2.58 4.79
C TYR A 175 -17.40 -2.77 3.31
N ALA A 176 -16.75 -3.89 2.99
CA ALA A 176 -16.48 -4.27 1.60
C ALA A 176 -17.82 -4.41 0.84
N GLY A 177 -17.90 -3.86 -0.38
CA GLY A 177 -19.14 -3.88 -1.17
C GLY A 177 -20.13 -2.74 -0.90
N ALA A 178 -19.91 -1.89 0.12
CA ALA A 178 -20.82 -0.78 0.46
C ALA A 178 -20.83 0.41 -0.53
N GLY A 179 -20.18 0.28 -1.71
CA GLY A 179 -20.16 1.34 -2.72
C GLY A 179 -19.21 2.51 -2.46
N LYS A 180 -18.21 2.37 -1.57
CA LYS A 180 -17.23 3.43 -1.25
C LYS A 180 -16.57 4.06 -2.49
N SER A 181 -16.11 3.25 -3.44
CA SER A 181 -15.50 3.75 -4.67
C SER A 181 -16.47 4.59 -5.49
N THR A 182 -17.73 4.20 -5.53
CA THR A 182 -18.80 4.92 -6.23
C THR A 182 -19.09 6.26 -5.56
N VAL A 183 -19.15 6.29 -4.23
CA VAL A 183 -19.28 7.52 -3.43
C VAL A 183 -18.08 8.44 -3.67
N MET A 184 -16.85 7.92 -3.63
CA MET A 184 -15.64 8.71 -3.86
C MET A 184 -15.56 9.27 -5.28
N ASN A 185 -16.05 8.54 -6.30
CA ASN A 185 -16.15 9.05 -7.66
C ASN A 185 -17.13 10.23 -7.76
N ALA A 186 -18.25 10.19 -7.02
CA ALA A 186 -19.19 11.31 -6.97
C ALA A 186 -18.58 12.53 -6.26
N VAL A 187 -17.93 12.34 -5.10
CA VAL A 187 -17.21 13.40 -4.38
C VAL A 187 -16.15 14.05 -5.28
N ARG A 188 -15.38 13.24 -6.00
CA ARG A 188 -14.40 13.74 -6.98
C ARG A 188 -15.07 14.59 -8.06
N ALA A 189 -16.17 14.12 -8.64
CA ALA A 189 -16.89 14.86 -9.67
C ALA A 189 -17.40 16.20 -9.13
N VAL A 190 -17.87 16.25 -7.88
CA VAL A 190 -18.31 17.48 -7.21
C VAL A 190 -17.18 18.51 -7.11
N TYR A 191 -15.98 18.10 -6.66
CA TYR A 191 -14.81 18.98 -6.59
C TYR A 191 -14.29 19.41 -7.98
N GLU A 192 -14.32 18.53 -8.99
CA GLU A 192 -13.96 18.88 -10.37
C GLU A 192 -14.94 19.89 -10.98
N GLY A 193 -16.23 19.79 -10.64
CA GLY A 193 -17.29 20.68 -11.13
C GLY A 193 -17.22 22.12 -10.61
N GLU A 194 -16.62 22.34 -9.44
CA GLU A 194 -16.46 23.68 -8.84
C GLU A 194 -15.17 24.41 -9.25
N GLY A 195 -14.33 23.78 -10.09
CA GLY A 195 -13.13 24.42 -10.66
C GLY A 195 -11.81 24.03 -10.01
N GLY A 196 -11.76 22.91 -9.29
CA GLY A 196 -10.52 22.36 -8.74
C GLY A 196 -10.02 23.14 -7.52
N VAL A 197 -9.90 22.45 -6.39
CA VAL A 197 -9.26 22.99 -5.18
C VAL A 197 -7.84 23.45 -5.56
N SER A 198 -7.56 24.75 -5.45
CA SER A 198 -6.22 25.32 -5.56
C SER A 198 -5.48 25.32 -4.23
#